data_AF-A0A2D9H5V6-F1
#
_entry.id   AF-A0A2D9H5V6-F1
#
_cell.length_a   1.000
_cell.length_b   1.000
_cell.length_c   1.000
_cell.angle_alpha   90.00
_cell.angle_beta   90.00
_cell.angle_gamma   90.00
#
_symmetry.space_group_name_H-M   'P 1'
#
loop_
_entity.id
_entity.type
_entity.pdbx_description
1 polymer ?
#
loop_
_entity_poly.entity_id
_entity_poly.type
_entity_poly.pdbx_seq_one_letter_code
_entity_poly.pdbx_strand_id
1 'polypeptide(L)'
;GAAMRGMRHVPVDREAPAAAYLAARRLLGEGEPVCVFPEAGVSHSYTIRALMPGVAALARETGVPVVPVAVWGHQRLWPLRRRLDEHAGLSLQRGLHVDVAFGEPFGVGAEADLVEVTRDLGHRMTRLLEGLQTRPHHTPRPGERARWYPAHLGGTAPTPAQAEPLDLVPRSAVPPTWGPGARHASA
;
A
#
# COMPACT_ATOMS: atom_id res chain seq x y z
N GLY A 1 14.13 -2.09 17.54
CA GLY A 1 14.04 -2.79 18.84
C GLY A 1 14.30 -4.29 18.69
N ALA A 2 14.45 -5.03 19.79
CA ALA A 2 14.78 -6.46 19.78
C ALA A 2 13.72 -7.32 19.05
N ALA A 3 12.43 -7.04 19.25
CA ALA A 3 11.34 -7.75 18.56
C ALA A 3 11.42 -7.59 17.02
N MET A 4 11.62 -6.37 16.52
CA MET A 4 11.74 -6.10 15.08
C MET A 4 12.95 -6.81 14.45
N ARG A 5 14.08 -6.88 15.17
CA ARG A 5 15.27 -7.64 14.74
C ARG A 5 15.01 -9.14 14.74
N GLY A 6 14.32 -9.67 15.75
CA GLY A 6 13.90 -11.07 15.80
C GLY A 6 12.99 -11.47 14.64
N MET A 7 12.17 -10.54 14.15
CA MET A 7 11.34 -10.69 12.95
C MET A 7 12.05 -10.32 11.65
N ARG A 8 13.38 -10.08 11.68
CA ARG A 8 14.22 -9.72 10.51
C ARG A 8 13.74 -8.48 9.74
N HIS A 9 13.11 -7.52 10.40
CA HIS A 9 12.71 -6.26 9.76
C HIS A 9 13.93 -5.43 9.37
N VAL A 10 13.92 -4.92 8.14
CA VAL A 10 14.86 -3.90 7.67
C VAL A 10 14.34 -2.53 8.11
N PRO A 11 15.06 -1.79 8.99
CA PRO A 11 14.64 -0.46 9.38
C PRO A 11 14.72 0.49 8.17
N VAL A 12 13.65 1.23 7.93
CA VAL A 12 13.59 2.24 6.86
C VAL A 12 13.67 3.61 7.50
N ASP A 13 14.75 4.32 7.21
CA ASP A 13 14.83 5.74 7.44
C ASP A 13 14.27 6.46 6.21
N ARG A 14 13.29 7.35 6.43
CA ARG A 14 12.66 8.12 5.35
C ARG A 14 13.59 9.21 4.82
N GLU A 15 14.55 9.67 5.62
CA GLU A 15 15.56 10.66 5.22
C GLU A 15 16.77 9.99 4.57
N ALA A 16 17.04 8.72 4.90
CA ALA A 16 18.15 7.92 4.35
C ALA A 16 17.69 6.55 3.78
N PRO A 17 16.80 6.53 2.76
CA PRO A 17 16.19 5.29 2.27
C PRO A 17 17.16 4.32 1.58
N ALA A 18 18.34 4.78 1.17
CA ALA A 18 19.33 3.98 0.45
C ALA A 18 19.82 2.76 1.27
N ALA A 19 19.98 2.89 2.59
CA ALA A 19 20.45 1.79 3.42
C ALA A 19 19.45 0.62 3.43
N ALA A 20 18.16 0.92 3.52
CA ALA A 20 17.11 -0.09 3.47
C ALA A 20 17.03 -0.76 2.10
N TYR A 21 17.22 0.01 1.02
CA TYR A 21 17.28 -0.53 -0.34
C TYR A 21 18.42 -1.53 -0.52
N LEU A 22 19.64 -1.17 -0.09
CA LEU A 22 20.81 -2.06 -0.18
C LEU A 22 20.62 -3.33 0.67
N ALA A 23 20.02 -3.20 1.85
CA ALA A 23 19.72 -4.34 2.70
C ALA A 23 18.68 -5.28 2.05
N ALA A 24 17.61 -4.73 1.46
CA ALA A 24 16.62 -5.51 0.72
C ALA A 24 17.25 -6.23 -0.46
N ARG A 25 18.08 -5.54 -1.25
CA ARG A 25 18.80 -6.15 -2.39
C ARG A 25 19.70 -7.31 -1.97
N ARG A 26 20.44 -7.16 -0.86
CA ARG A 26 21.28 -8.23 -0.30
C ARG A 26 20.42 -9.45 0.10
N LEU A 27 19.33 -9.24 0.83
CA LEU A 27 18.42 -10.32 1.25
C LEU A 27 17.84 -11.08 0.06
N LEU A 28 17.40 -10.36 -0.98
CA LEU A 28 16.89 -10.97 -2.20
C LEU A 28 17.98 -11.81 -2.90
N GLY A 29 19.22 -11.33 -2.94
CA GLY A 29 20.37 -12.09 -3.47
C GLY A 29 20.73 -13.34 -2.64
N GLU A 30 20.38 -13.35 -1.35
CA GLU A 30 20.51 -14.52 -0.46
C GLU A 30 19.33 -15.50 -0.58
N GLY A 31 18.35 -15.20 -1.45
CA GLY A 31 17.14 -16.01 -1.63
C GLY A 31 16.07 -15.79 -0.55
N GLU A 32 16.21 -14.76 0.29
CA GLU A 32 15.22 -14.42 1.31
C GLU A 32 14.11 -13.54 0.70
N PRO A 33 12.83 -13.83 0.98
CA PRO A 33 11.72 -13.00 0.52
C PRO A 33 11.69 -11.67 1.26
N VAL A 34 11.41 -10.58 0.55
CA VAL A 34 11.29 -9.23 1.12
C VAL A 34 9.89 -8.67 0.85
N CYS A 35 9.19 -8.29 1.94
CA CYS A 35 7.94 -7.56 1.86
C CYS A 35 8.20 -6.05 1.90
N VAL A 36 7.66 -5.31 0.94
CA VAL A 36 7.83 -3.85 0.83
C VAL A 36 6.45 -3.20 0.74
N PHE A 37 6.26 -2.08 1.44
CA PHE A 37 5.08 -1.22 1.28
C PHE A 37 5.45 -0.03 0.38
N PRO A 38 5.23 -0.12 -0.95
CA PRO A 38 5.67 0.90 -1.90
C PRO A 38 4.96 2.24 -1.71
N GLU A 39 3.81 2.24 -1.03
CA GLU A 39 3.06 3.45 -0.71
C GLU A 39 3.82 4.39 0.24
N ALA A 40 4.82 3.93 1.01
CA ALA A 40 5.57 4.74 1.99
C ALA A 40 4.72 5.36 3.13
N GLY A 41 3.51 4.84 3.37
CA GLY A 41 2.60 5.28 4.43
C GLY A 41 1.24 4.61 4.28
N VAL A 42 0.37 4.79 5.28
CA VAL A 42 -1.03 4.39 5.20
C VAL A 42 -1.82 5.54 4.58
N SER A 43 -2.62 5.26 3.54
CA SER A 43 -3.45 6.28 2.90
C SER A 43 -4.70 6.63 3.73
N HIS A 44 -4.99 7.92 3.86
CA HIS A 44 -6.21 8.38 4.56
C HIS A 44 -7.51 8.07 3.80
N SER A 45 -7.47 7.98 2.47
CA SER A 45 -8.63 7.64 1.63
C SER A 45 -8.90 6.15 1.52
N TYR A 46 -8.00 5.31 2.06
CA TYR A 46 -8.03 3.85 1.93
C TYR A 46 -8.02 3.37 0.48
N THR A 47 -7.35 4.12 -0.39
CA THR A 47 -7.07 3.77 -1.79
C THR A 47 -5.56 3.69 -1.97
N ILE A 48 -5.08 2.98 -2.98
CA ILE A 48 -3.63 2.92 -3.27
C ILE A 48 -3.15 4.33 -3.63
N ARG A 49 -2.26 4.90 -2.82
CA ARG A 49 -1.65 6.22 -3.08
C ARG A 49 -0.47 6.12 -4.04
N ALA A 50 0.23 7.23 -4.27
CA ALA A 50 1.46 7.25 -5.07
C ALA A 50 2.48 6.21 -4.56
N LEU A 51 3.20 5.58 -5.48
CA LEU A 51 4.11 4.48 -5.19
C LEU A 51 5.57 4.86 -5.42
N MET A 52 6.44 4.45 -4.52
CA MET A 52 7.89 4.56 -4.71
C MET A 52 8.36 3.51 -5.73
N PRO A 53 9.24 3.87 -6.70
CA PRO A 53 9.70 2.96 -7.74
C PRO A 53 10.71 1.89 -7.25
N GLY A 54 11.03 1.88 -5.96
CA GLY A 54 12.06 0.98 -5.39
C GLY A 54 11.76 -0.50 -5.56
N VAL A 55 10.48 -0.91 -5.56
CA VAL A 55 10.10 -2.31 -5.82
C VAL A 55 10.45 -2.72 -7.25
N ALA A 56 10.13 -1.87 -8.23
CA ALA A 56 10.47 -2.09 -9.63
C ALA A 56 11.99 -2.14 -9.84
N ALA A 57 12.73 -1.24 -9.18
CA ALA A 57 14.18 -1.19 -9.25
C ALA A 57 14.84 -2.46 -8.66
N LEU A 58 14.39 -2.90 -7.47
CA LEU A 58 14.89 -4.12 -6.85
C LEU A 58 14.64 -5.35 -7.72
N ALA A 59 13.43 -5.50 -8.26
CA ALA A 59 13.08 -6.63 -9.13
C ALA A 59 13.92 -6.65 -10.41
N ARG A 60 14.15 -5.48 -11.02
CA ARG A 60 15.01 -5.35 -12.21
C ARG A 60 16.47 -5.71 -11.91
N GLU A 61 17.02 -5.23 -10.79
CA GLU A 61 18.42 -5.45 -10.41
C GLU A 61 18.70 -6.89 -9.96
N THR A 62 17.72 -7.55 -9.32
CA THR A 62 17.91 -8.89 -8.73
C THR A 62 17.32 -10.02 -9.57
N GLY A 63 16.48 -9.69 -10.56
CA GLY A 63 15.78 -10.67 -11.40
C GLY A 63 14.68 -11.44 -10.67
N VAL A 64 14.37 -11.10 -9.41
CA VAL A 64 13.30 -11.76 -8.64
C VAL A 64 11.92 -11.26 -9.06
N PRO A 65 10.89 -12.13 -9.06
CA PRO A 65 9.53 -11.71 -9.39
C PRO A 65 8.92 -10.84 -8.28
N VAL A 66 8.05 -9.91 -8.69
CA VAL A 66 7.20 -9.13 -7.79
C VAL A 66 5.85 -9.82 -7.66
N VAL A 67 5.38 -10.02 -6.43
CA VAL A 67 4.03 -10.50 -6.13
C VAL A 67 3.23 -9.32 -5.56
N PRO A 68 2.23 -8.77 -6.27
CA PRO A 68 1.35 -7.75 -5.72
C PRO A 68 0.54 -8.30 -4.56
N VAL A 69 0.44 -7.55 -3.46
CA VAL A 69 -0.35 -7.96 -2.28
C VAL A 69 -1.22 -6.79 -1.83
N ALA A 70 -2.47 -7.09 -1.49
CA ALA A 70 -3.38 -6.15 -0.82
C ALA A 70 -3.85 -6.74 0.52
N VAL A 71 -4.01 -5.89 1.53
CA VAL A 71 -4.54 -6.26 2.85
C VAL A 71 -5.67 -5.32 3.24
N TRP A 72 -6.78 -5.88 3.72
CA TRP A 72 -7.96 -5.10 4.09
C TRP A 72 -8.62 -5.61 5.37
N GLY A 73 -9.12 -4.69 6.19
CA GLY A 73 -9.84 -4.96 7.44
C GLY A 73 -9.05 -4.57 8.70
N HIS A 74 -7.71 -4.57 8.62
CA HIS A 74 -6.82 -4.23 9.74
C HIS A 74 -7.01 -2.80 10.26
N GLN A 75 -7.39 -1.86 9.39
CA GLN A 75 -7.68 -0.46 9.74
C GLN A 75 -8.89 -0.31 10.69
N ARG A 76 -9.73 -1.34 10.84
CA ARG A 76 -10.84 -1.37 11.80
C ARG A 76 -10.37 -1.73 13.21
N LEU A 77 -9.22 -2.41 13.32
CA LEU A 77 -8.56 -2.72 14.60
C LEU A 77 -7.81 -1.49 15.11
N TRP A 78 -7.02 -0.86 14.25
CA TRP A 78 -6.24 0.32 14.59
C TRP A 78 -6.43 1.41 13.53
N PRO A 79 -7.49 2.24 13.65
CA PRO A 79 -7.78 3.25 12.65
C PRO A 79 -6.70 4.32 12.61
N LEU A 80 -6.44 4.84 11.40
CA LEU A 80 -5.53 5.96 11.23
C LEU A 80 -6.13 7.21 11.88
N ARG A 81 -5.34 7.91 12.70
CA ARG A 81 -5.72 9.21 13.26
C ARG A 81 -5.76 10.23 12.15
N ARG A 82 -6.85 11.00 12.04
CA ARG A 82 -6.95 12.10 11.08
C ARG A 82 -6.52 13.44 11.67
N ARG A 83 -6.42 13.52 13.00
CA ARG A 83 -5.94 14.68 13.74
C ARG A 83 -5.06 14.23 14.90
N LEU A 84 -4.11 15.08 15.31
CA LEU A 84 -3.19 14.78 16.42
C LEU A 84 -3.94 14.57 17.75
N ASP A 85 -5.04 15.29 17.95
CA ASP A 85 -5.94 15.21 19.11
C ASP A 85 -6.93 14.04 19.05
N GLU A 86 -7.01 13.30 17.95
CA GLU A 86 -7.94 12.17 17.81
C GLU A 86 -7.44 10.95 18.57
N HIS A 87 -8.22 10.44 19.52
CA HIS A 87 -8.02 9.12 20.10
C HIS A 87 -8.47 8.02 19.12
N ALA A 88 -7.59 7.61 18.23
CA ALA A 88 -7.74 6.31 17.57
C ALA A 88 -7.27 5.20 18.53
N GLY A 89 -8.19 4.70 19.36
CA GLY A 89 -7.95 3.57 20.24
C GLY A 89 -7.93 2.24 19.48
N LEU A 90 -7.22 1.26 20.02
CA LEU A 90 -7.29 -0.13 19.56
C LEU A 90 -8.70 -0.68 19.77
N SER A 91 -9.33 -1.15 18.71
CA SER A 91 -10.55 -1.94 18.80
C SER A 91 -10.20 -3.39 19.10
N LEU A 92 -10.65 -3.89 20.25
CA LEU A 92 -10.56 -5.31 20.63
C LEU A 92 -11.82 -6.10 20.23
N GLN A 93 -12.62 -5.55 19.31
CA GLN A 93 -13.84 -6.20 18.84
C GLN A 93 -13.52 -7.51 18.14
N ARG A 94 -14.13 -8.60 18.61
CA ARG A 94 -14.03 -9.92 17.97
C ARG A 94 -14.86 -10.00 16.69
N GLY A 95 -14.49 -10.91 15.79
CA GLY A 95 -15.21 -11.12 14.52
C GLY A 95 -14.90 -10.07 13.44
N LEU A 96 -13.84 -9.29 13.60
CA LEU A 96 -13.31 -8.45 12.52
C LEU A 96 -12.45 -9.31 11.59
N HIS A 97 -12.86 -9.37 10.32
CA HIS A 97 -12.10 -10.05 9.27
C HIS A 97 -10.93 -9.20 8.82
N VAL A 98 -9.78 -9.83 8.62
CA VAL A 98 -8.62 -9.26 7.92
C VAL A 98 -8.32 -10.21 6.77
N ASP A 99 -8.48 -9.71 5.54
CA ASP A 99 -8.22 -10.48 4.34
C ASP A 99 -6.92 -10.00 3.69
N VAL A 100 -6.18 -10.94 3.13
CA VAL A 100 -4.99 -10.70 2.31
C VAL A 100 -5.23 -11.34 0.94
N ALA A 101 -4.97 -10.59 -0.12
CA ALA A 101 -5.04 -11.08 -1.49
C ALA A 101 -3.65 -10.99 -2.13
N PHE A 102 -3.21 -12.09 -2.74
CA PHE A 102 -1.99 -12.18 -3.52
C PHE A 102 -2.36 -12.19 -5.00
N GLY A 103 -1.71 -11.35 -5.80
CA GLY A 103 -1.87 -11.32 -7.25
C GLY A 103 -0.88 -12.22 -7.96
N GLU A 104 -1.03 -12.30 -9.28
CA GLU A 104 -0.11 -13.03 -10.16
C GLU A 104 1.31 -12.43 -10.09
N PRO A 105 2.36 -13.26 -9.87
CA PRO A 105 3.75 -12.83 -9.92
C PRO A 105 4.11 -12.28 -11.32
N PHE A 106 4.97 -11.26 -11.36
CA PHE A 106 5.49 -10.73 -12.62
C PHE A 106 6.97 -10.35 -12.50
N GLY A 107 7.73 -10.53 -13.58
CA GLY A 107 9.14 -10.14 -13.65
C GLY A 107 9.31 -8.71 -14.17
N VAL A 108 10.51 -8.15 -13.98
CA VAL A 108 10.89 -6.85 -14.53
C VAL A 108 12.11 -7.03 -15.42
N GLY A 109 11.96 -6.73 -16.72
CA GLY A 109 13.05 -6.86 -17.69
C GLY A 109 14.18 -5.86 -17.45
N ALA A 110 15.41 -6.21 -17.86
CA ALA A 110 16.60 -5.38 -17.66
C ALA A 110 16.47 -3.96 -18.22
N GLU A 111 15.77 -3.80 -19.34
CA GLU A 111 15.53 -2.52 -20.02
C GLU A 111 14.17 -1.88 -19.71
N ALA A 112 13.43 -2.42 -18.73
CA ALA A 112 12.10 -1.91 -18.39
C ALA A 112 12.16 -0.50 -17.78
N ASP A 113 11.21 0.35 -18.18
CA ASP A 113 10.98 1.65 -17.54
C ASP A 113 10.36 1.44 -16.15
N LEU A 114 11.07 1.89 -15.12
CA LEU A 114 10.65 1.74 -13.73
C LEU A 114 9.35 2.49 -13.41
N VAL A 115 9.08 3.61 -14.09
CA VAL A 115 7.85 4.38 -13.91
C VAL A 115 6.67 3.58 -14.44
N GLU A 116 6.77 3.01 -15.64
CA GLU A 116 5.72 2.17 -16.23
C GLU A 116 5.48 0.89 -15.42
N VAL A 117 6.54 0.23 -14.97
CA VAL A 117 6.43 -0.94 -14.09
C VAL A 117 5.72 -0.57 -12.78
N THR A 118 6.02 0.61 -12.22
CA THR A 118 5.37 1.10 -11.00
C THR A 118 3.90 1.44 -11.25
N ARG A 119 3.54 1.96 -12.43
CA ARG A 119 2.15 2.17 -12.85
C ARG A 119 1.38 0.86 -12.95
N ASP A 120 1.94 -0.14 -13.63
CA ASP A 120 1.33 -1.48 -13.71
C ASP A 120 1.12 -2.09 -12.32
N LEU A 121 2.14 -1.99 -11.44
CA LEU A 121 2.01 -2.43 -10.05
C LEU A 121 0.85 -1.73 -9.33
N GLY A 122 0.72 -0.41 -9.48
CA GLY A 122 -0.40 0.36 -8.90
C GLY A 122 -1.77 -0.10 -9.39
N HIS A 123 -1.92 -0.38 -10.69
CA HIS A 123 -3.16 -0.95 -11.25
C HIS A 123 -3.45 -2.36 -10.73
N ARG A 124 -2.44 -3.24 -10.61
CA ARG A 124 -2.59 -4.58 -10.02
C ARG A 124 -3.04 -4.51 -8.57
N MET A 125 -2.35 -3.69 -7.75
CA MET A 125 -2.68 -3.51 -6.34
C MET A 125 -4.08 -2.93 -6.14
N THR A 126 -4.50 -1.97 -6.98
CA THR A 126 -5.83 -1.37 -6.93
C THR A 126 -6.92 -2.43 -7.17
N ARG A 127 -6.76 -3.27 -8.19
CA ARG A 127 -7.72 -4.37 -8.47
C ARG A 127 -7.84 -5.33 -7.31
N LEU A 128 -6.72 -5.72 -6.70
CA LEU A 128 -6.72 -6.60 -5.52
C LEU A 128 -7.42 -5.93 -4.33
N LEU A 129 -7.10 -4.67 -4.06
CA LEU A 129 -7.67 -3.92 -2.94
C LEU A 129 -9.18 -3.74 -3.08
N GLU A 130 -9.66 -3.27 -4.23
CA GLU A 130 -11.10 -3.08 -4.46
C GLU A 130 -11.86 -4.42 -4.43
N GLY A 131 -11.23 -5.50 -4.91
CA GLY A 131 -11.76 -6.86 -4.80
C GLY A 131 -11.89 -7.34 -3.34
N LEU A 132 -11.02 -6.89 -2.43
CA LEU A 132 -11.17 -7.15 -1.00
C LEU A 132 -12.25 -6.25 -0.36
N GLN A 133 -12.27 -4.96 -0.73
CA GLN A 133 -13.16 -3.95 -0.16
C GLN A 133 -14.63 -4.27 -0.42
N THR A 134 -14.95 -4.78 -1.61
CA THR A 134 -16.32 -5.08 -2.06
C THR A 134 -16.88 -6.40 -1.52
N ARG A 135 -16.11 -7.17 -0.73
CA ARG A 135 -16.60 -8.43 -0.13
C ARG A 135 -17.71 -8.17 0.89
N PRO A 136 -18.73 -9.04 1.00
CA PRO A 136 -19.88 -8.81 1.88
C PRO A 136 -19.55 -8.57 3.36
N HIS A 137 -18.48 -9.16 3.92
CA HIS A 137 -18.07 -8.92 5.31
C HIS A 137 -17.24 -7.66 5.52
N HIS A 138 -16.84 -7.01 4.43
CA HIS A 138 -16.11 -5.75 4.40
C HIS A 138 -16.97 -4.56 3.99
N THR A 139 -18.24 -4.78 3.64
CA THR A 139 -19.19 -3.70 3.36
C THR A 139 -19.78 -3.14 4.67
N PRO A 140 -19.93 -1.80 4.78
CA PRO A 140 -20.64 -1.18 5.89
C PRO A 140 -22.09 -1.65 6.01
N ARG A 141 -22.61 -1.66 7.24
CA ARG A 141 -24.05 -1.88 7.44
C ARG A 141 -24.85 -0.69 6.90
N PRO A 142 -26.09 -0.90 6.42
CA PRO A 142 -26.97 0.21 6.05
C PRO A 142 -27.09 1.23 7.19
N GLY A 143 -26.86 2.51 6.88
CA GLY A 143 -26.89 3.61 7.85
C GLY A 143 -25.62 3.78 8.71
N GLU A 144 -24.62 2.90 8.58
CA GLU A 144 -23.35 3.04 9.29
C GLU A 144 -22.52 4.21 8.71
N ARG A 145 -22.07 5.13 9.58
CA ARG A 145 -21.08 6.14 9.20
C ARG A 145 -19.67 5.53 9.14
N ALA A 146 -19.41 4.77 8.09
CA ALA A 146 -18.19 3.97 7.94
C ALA A 146 -16.98 4.82 7.52
N ARG A 147 -16.35 5.46 8.51
CA ARG A 147 -15.12 6.25 8.31
C ARG A 147 -13.92 5.42 7.84
N TRP A 148 -13.96 4.10 8.05
CA TRP A 148 -12.93 3.14 7.67
C TRP A 148 -13.09 2.62 6.23
N TYR A 149 -14.17 3.04 5.54
CA TYR A 149 -14.54 2.56 4.21
C TYR A 149 -14.37 3.67 3.16
N PRO A 150 -13.86 3.38 1.94
CA PRO A 150 -13.54 4.39 0.93
C PRO A 150 -14.77 5.18 0.45
N ALA A 151 -14.60 6.47 0.17
CA ALA A 151 -15.67 7.34 -0.29
C ALA A 151 -16.34 6.84 -1.58
N HIS A 152 -15.54 6.41 -2.56
CA HIS A 152 -16.03 5.95 -3.87
C HIS A 152 -16.83 4.64 -3.80
N LEU A 153 -16.75 3.91 -2.68
CA LEU A 153 -17.56 2.70 -2.43
C LEU A 153 -18.74 2.98 -1.47
N GLY A 154 -19.04 4.25 -1.16
CA GLY A 154 -20.15 4.63 -0.29
C GLY A 154 -19.79 4.77 1.19
N GLY A 155 -18.49 4.75 1.53
CA GLY A 155 -18.01 5.04 2.87
C GLY A 155 -17.85 6.55 3.14
N THR A 156 -17.30 6.88 4.31
CA THR A 156 -17.06 8.29 4.71
C THR A 156 -15.59 8.59 4.99
N ALA A 157 -14.68 7.82 4.38
CA ALA A 157 -13.28 8.23 4.25
C ALA A 157 -13.14 9.50 3.40
N PRO A 158 -12.05 10.27 3.54
CA PRO A 158 -11.74 11.34 2.60
C PRO A 158 -11.59 10.78 1.18
N THR A 159 -11.92 11.59 0.18
CA THR A 159 -11.57 11.27 -1.21
C THR A 159 -10.05 11.31 -1.39
N PRO A 160 -9.47 10.71 -2.45
CA PRO A 160 -8.03 10.82 -2.71
C PRO A 160 -7.54 12.27 -2.76
N ALA A 161 -8.30 13.16 -3.39
CA ALA A 161 -7.98 14.59 -3.43
C ALA A 161 -8.00 15.26 -2.04
N GLN A 162 -8.90 14.84 -1.15
CA GLN A 162 -8.93 15.33 0.24
C GLN A 162 -7.83 14.71 1.11
N ALA A 163 -7.39 13.48 0.77
CA ALA A 163 -6.35 12.76 1.47
C ALA A 163 -4.94 13.23 1.07
N GLU A 164 -4.74 13.72 -0.15
CA GLU A 164 -3.45 14.20 -0.67
C GLU A 164 -2.67 15.12 0.29
N PRO A 165 -3.25 16.17 0.91
CA PRO A 165 -2.52 17.02 1.86
C PRO A 165 -2.21 16.32 3.20
N LEU A 166 -2.91 15.23 3.53
CA LEU A 166 -2.70 14.44 4.75
C LEU A 166 -1.66 13.33 4.54
N ASP A 167 -1.60 12.82 3.31
CA ASP A 167 -0.70 11.78 2.87
C ASP A 167 0.68 12.40 2.59
N LEU A 168 1.61 12.28 3.56
CA LEU A 168 3.00 12.68 3.35
C LEU A 168 3.66 11.75 2.31
N VAL A 169 3.61 12.15 1.04
CA VAL A 169 4.18 11.41 -0.10
C VAL A 169 5.51 12.05 -0.50
N PRO A 170 6.61 11.29 -0.61
CA PRO A 170 7.85 11.79 -1.18
C PRO A 170 7.66 12.25 -2.63
N ARG A 171 8.28 13.37 -3.02
CA ARG A 171 8.17 13.92 -4.39
C ARG A 171 8.66 12.99 -5.50
N SER A 172 9.50 12.00 -5.16
CA SER A 172 10.00 10.98 -6.09
C SER A 172 9.05 9.81 -6.30
N ALA A 173 7.89 9.79 -5.62
CA ALA A 173 6.87 8.78 -5.85
C ALA A 173 6.20 8.96 -7.22
N VAL A 174 5.91 7.85 -7.89
CA VAL A 174 5.15 7.83 -9.13
C VAL A 174 3.69 8.17 -8.81
N PRO A 175 3.14 9.25 -9.40
CA PRO A 175 1.77 9.67 -9.11
C PRO A 175 0.77 8.64 -9.65
N PRO A 176 -0.39 8.50 -8.98
CA PRO A 176 -1.36 7.48 -9.32
C PRO A 176 -2.02 7.76 -10.68
N THR A 177 -1.87 6.82 -11.61
CA THR A 177 -2.74 6.65 -12.79
C THR A 177 -3.87 5.64 -12.51
N TRP A 178 -3.92 5.11 -11.29
CA TRP A 178 -4.83 4.07 -10.83
C TRP A 178 -5.77 4.60 -9.73
N GLY A 179 -6.84 3.84 -9.48
CA GLY A 179 -7.82 4.16 -8.43
C GLY A 179 -8.79 5.28 -8.80
N PRO A 180 -9.69 5.64 -7.87
CA PRO A 180 -10.76 6.58 -8.12
C PRO A 180 -10.22 7.99 -8.36
N GLY A 181 -10.67 8.63 -9.45
CA GLY A 181 -10.29 9.99 -9.81
C GLY A 181 -8.94 10.13 -10.53
N ALA A 182 -8.24 9.02 -10.81
CA ALA A 182 -7.06 9.08 -11.65
C ALA A 182 -7.43 9.46 -13.09
N ARG A 183 -6.78 10.51 -13.61
CA ARG A 183 -6.88 10.89 -15.02
C ARG A 183 -6.23 9.76 -15.81
N HIS A 184 -7.02 8.99 -16.53
CA HIS A 184 -6.47 8.07 -17.52
C HIS A 184 -5.77 8.95 -18.55
N ALA A 185 -4.45 8.78 -18.72
CA ALA A 185 -3.77 9.40 -19.82
C ALA A 185 -4.44 8.85 -21.09
N SER A 186 -5.21 9.70 -21.77
CA SER A 186 -5.74 9.39 -23.09
C SER A 186 -4.59 8.96 -23.97
N ALA A 187 -4.72 7.74 -24.51
CA ALA A 187 -3.80 7.14 -25.47
C ALA A 187 -3.65 8.00 -26.74
#